data_AF-A0A285UVL5-F1
#
_entry.id   AF-A0A285UVL5-F1
#
_cell.length_a   1.000
_cell.length_b   1.000
_cell.length_c   1.000
_cell.angle_alpha   90.00
_cell.angle_beta   90.00
_cell.angle_gamma   90.00
#
_symmetry.space_group_name_H-M   'P 1'
#
loop_
_entity.id
_entity.type
_entity.pdbx_description
1 polymer ?
#
loop_
_entity_poly.entity_id
_entity_poly.type
_entity_poly.pdbx_seq_one_letter_code
_entity_poly.pdbx_strand_id
1 'polypeptide(L)'
;MSTIHKLKTLAHYFDAVKSGEKTFEVRLNDRAFQTGDILELQRCTKGAAGGIYYDTFEKTIRKRITYLLQGGQFGIEPRYCVLGLADVDEEPSP
;
A
#
# COMPACT_ATOMS: atom_id res chain seq x y z
N MET A 1 -14.99 1.12 12.36
CA MET A 1 -14.54 2.33 11.64
C MET A 1 -13.26 1.96 10.92
N SER A 2 -13.15 2.24 9.62
CA SER A 2 -11.94 2.01 8.83
C SER A 2 -10.88 3.07 9.16
N THR A 3 -9.63 2.67 9.34
CA THR A 3 -8.50 3.59 9.57
C THR A 3 -7.86 4.00 8.25
N ILE A 4 -7.39 5.25 8.15
CA ILE A 4 -6.64 5.73 6.98
C ILE A 4 -5.15 5.75 7.31
N HIS A 5 -4.35 4.97 6.57
CA HIS A 5 -2.91 4.85 6.74
C HIS A 5 -2.18 5.63 5.65
N LYS A 6 -1.51 6.72 6.01
CA LYS A 6 -0.66 7.47 5.08
C LYS A 6 0.70 6.81 4.95
N LEU A 7 1.08 6.44 3.73
CA LEU A 7 2.27 5.64 3.45
C LEU A 7 3.04 6.24 2.27
N LYS A 8 4.37 6.19 2.35
CA LYS A 8 5.22 6.49 1.19
C LYS A 8 5.29 5.29 0.26
N THR A 9 5.31 5.55 -1.04
CA THR A 9 5.43 4.55 -2.10
C THR A 9 6.33 5.08 -3.20
N LEU A 10 7.38 4.31 -3.55
CA LEU A 10 8.31 4.71 -4.61
C LEU A 10 7.58 4.81 -5.94
N ALA A 11 8.00 5.77 -6.78
CA ALA A 11 7.37 6.10 -8.05
C ALA A 11 6.97 4.89 -8.90
N HIS A 12 7.89 3.94 -9.13
CA HIS A 12 7.59 2.78 -9.97
C HIS A 12 6.53 1.85 -9.38
N TYR A 13 6.50 1.66 -8.05
CA TYR A 13 5.44 0.89 -7.39
C TYR A 13 4.13 1.66 -7.34
N PHE A 14 4.20 2.99 -7.13
CA PHE A 14 3.03 3.85 -7.11
C PHE A 14 2.31 3.80 -8.47
N ASP A 15 3.08 3.95 -9.56
CA ASP A 15 2.56 3.94 -10.92
C ASP A 15 1.92 2.57 -11.25
N ALA A 16 2.51 1.46 -10.79
CA ALA A 16 1.95 0.10 -10.93
C ALA A 16 0.68 -0.14 -10.09
N VAL A 17 0.59 0.41 -8.88
CA VAL A 17 -0.63 0.32 -8.06
C VAL A 17 -1.73 1.20 -8.64
N LYS A 18 -1.37 2.37 -9.18
CA LYS A 18 -2.28 3.29 -9.84
C LYS A 18 -2.88 2.71 -11.12
N SER A 19 -2.08 2.01 -11.93
CA SER A 19 -2.54 1.36 -13.17
C SER A 19 -3.39 0.11 -12.93
N GLY A 20 -3.37 -0.43 -11.71
CA GLY A 20 -4.02 -1.71 -11.38
C GLY A 20 -3.18 -2.95 -11.72
N GLU A 21 -1.99 -2.78 -12.29
CA GLU A 21 -1.04 -3.89 -12.52
C GLU A 21 -0.63 -4.55 -11.20
N LYS A 22 -0.46 -3.73 -10.16
CA LYS A 22 -0.10 -4.18 -8.81
C LYS A 22 -1.28 -3.99 -7.85
N THR A 23 -1.92 -5.09 -7.50
CA THR A 23 -3.09 -5.14 -6.60
C THR A 23 -2.74 -5.53 -5.16
N PHE A 24 -1.48 -5.37 -4.74
CA PHE A 24 -1.05 -5.73 -3.39
C PHE A 24 0.09 -4.83 -2.87
N GLU A 25 0.25 -4.76 -1.55
CA GLU A 25 1.37 -4.12 -0.86
C GLU A 25 2.04 -5.09 0.12
N VAL A 26 3.36 -4.96 0.30
CA VAL A 26 4.10 -5.71 1.34
C VAL A 26 4.59 -4.70 2.37
N ARG A 27 4.21 -4.89 3.63
CA ARG A 27 4.52 -3.92 4.70
C ARG A 27 4.90 -4.62 5.99
N LEU A 28 5.78 -3.99 6.77
CA LEU A 28 5.92 -4.30 8.18
C LEU A 28 4.55 -4.05 8.84
N ASN A 29 4.02 -5.02 9.58
CA ASN A 29 2.73 -4.87 10.25
C ASN A 29 2.89 -4.15 11.61
N ASP A 30 3.40 -2.91 11.58
CA ASP A 30 3.62 -2.04 12.75
C ASP A 30 2.44 -1.09 13.04
N ARG A 31 1.42 -1.12 12.20
CA ARG A 31 0.21 -0.29 12.29
C ARG A 31 -1.06 -1.09 12.56
N ALA A 32 -0.93 -2.40 12.79
CA ALA A 32 -2.04 -3.33 12.97
C ALA A 32 -3.08 -3.20 11.83
N PHE A 33 -2.62 -3.23 10.57
CA PHE A 33 -3.49 -3.12 9.40
C PHE A 33 -4.67 -4.10 9.47
N GLN A 34 -5.85 -3.69 9.01
CA GLN A 34 -7.04 -4.54 8.98
C GLN A 34 -7.71 -4.49 7.60
N THR A 35 -8.44 -5.55 7.26
CA THR A 35 -9.37 -5.52 6.12
C THR A 35 -10.39 -4.39 6.31
N GLY A 36 -10.67 -3.64 5.25
CA GLY A 36 -11.54 -2.46 5.26
C GLY A 36 -10.81 -1.14 5.53
N ASP A 37 -9.57 -1.16 6.02
CA ASP A 37 -8.74 0.04 6.14
C ASP A 37 -8.41 0.63 4.75
N ILE A 38 -8.05 1.91 4.73
CA ILE A 38 -7.65 2.63 3.52
C ILE A 38 -6.16 2.95 3.58
N LEU A 39 -5.43 2.59 2.54
CA LEU A 39 -4.06 3.05 2.32
C LEU A 39 -4.11 4.32 1.47
N GLU A 40 -3.60 5.44 2.00
CA GLU A 40 -3.32 6.65 1.25
C GLU A 40 -1.83 6.64 0.87
N LEU A 41 -1.55 6.13 -0.34
CA LEU A 41 -0.19 5.98 -0.85
C LEU A 41 0.28 7.32 -1.44
N GLN A 42 1.43 7.81 -1.00
CA GLN A 42 2.07 9.04 -1.46
C GLN A 42 3.25 8.71 -2.35
N ARG A 43 3.25 9.25 -3.58
CA ARG A 43 4.33 9.06 -4.54
C ARG A 43 5.61 9.72 -4.03
N CYS A 44 6.71 8.98 -3.99
CA CYS A 44 8.03 9.50 -3.67
C CYS A 44 9.11 8.92 -4.57
N THR A 45 10.24 9.61 -4.66
CA THR A 45 11.44 9.16 -5.38
C THR A 45 12.60 9.04 -4.42
N LYS A 46 13.48 8.08 -4.69
CA LYS A 46 14.74 7.92 -3.96
C LYS A 46 15.83 8.65 -4.73
N GLY A 47 16.44 9.66 -4.12
CA GLY A 47 17.58 10.35 -4.70
C GLY A 47 18.86 9.51 -4.61
N ALA A 48 19.88 9.90 -5.38
CA ALA A 48 21.15 9.18 -5.47
C ALA A 48 21.87 9.01 -4.12
N ALA A 49 21.74 10.00 -3.22
CA ALA A 49 22.28 9.95 -1.86
C ALA A 49 21.40 9.15 -0.87
N GLY A 50 20.35 8.47 -1.34
CA GLY A 50 19.43 7.69 -0.51
C GLY A 50 18.30 8.49 0.15
N GLY A 51 18.27 9.81 -0.02
CA GLY A 51 17.17 10.67 0.44
C GLY A 51 15.83 10.35 -0.26
N ILE A 52 14.72 10.58 0.44
CA ILE A 52 13.37 10.38 -0.12
C ILE A 52 12.73 11.75 -0.37
N TYR A 53 12.31 11.98 -1.61
CA TYR A 53 11.69 13.24 -2.07
C TYR A 53 10.25 12.99 -2.50
N TYR A 54 9.34 13.91 -2.18
CA TYR A 54 7.95 13.82 -2.60
C TYR A 54 7.78 14.49 -3.96
N ASP A 55 6.95 13.90 -4.82
CA ASP A 55 6.57 14.53 -6.07
C ASP A 55 5.58 15.68 -5.82
N THR A 56 5.72 16.76 -6.58
CA THR A 56 4.89 17.96 -6.46
C THR A 56 3.54 17.81 -7.18
N PHE A 57 3.47 16.96 -8.21
CA PHE A 57 2.33 16.91 -9.15
C PHE A 57 1.31 15.81 -8.85
N GLU A 58 1.72 14.54 -8.78
CA GLU A 58 0.82 13.43 -8.42
C GLU A 58 0.98 13.05 -6.94
N LYS A 59 0.00 13.43 -6.12
CA LYS A 59 0.20 13.44 -4.67
C LYS A 59 -0.16 12.14 -3.99
N THR A 60 -1.32 11.55 -4.30
CA THR A 60 -1.83 10.39 -3.56
C THR A 60 -2.80 9.55 -4.35
N ILE A 61 -2.76 8.23 -4.15
CA ILE A 61 -3.85 7.30 -4.50
C ILE A 61 -4.38 6.67 -3.22
N ARG A 62 -5.66 6.30 -3.23
CA ARG A 62 -6.31 5.58 -2.13
C ARG A 62 -6.71 4.20 -2.58
N LYS A 63 -6.38 3.19 -1.78
CA LYS A 63 -6.77 1.80 -2.00
C LYS A 63 -7.33 1.22 -0.71
N ARG A 64 -8.38 0.41 -0.81
CA ARG A 64 -8.94 -0.34 0.33
C ARG A 64 -8.19 -1.64 0.50
N ILE A 65 -7.88 -2.01 1.75
CA ILE A 65 -7.36 -3.34 2.07
C ILE A 65 -8.52 -4.33 1.98
N THR A 66 -8.46 -5.25 1.02
CA THR A 66 -9.46 -6.31 0.84
C THR A 66 -9.02 -7.65 1.42
N TYR A 67 -7.71 -7.84 1.59
CA TYR A 67 -7.14 -9.06 2.15
C TYR A 67 -5.90 -8.74 2.97
N LEU A 68 -5.66 -9.50 4.04
CA LEU A 68 -4.44 -9.43 4.84
C LEU A 68 -3.89 -10.83 5.05
N LEU A 69 -2.68 -11.07 4.54
CA LEU A 69 -1.89 -12.25 4.83
C LEU A 69 -0.79 -11.90 5.82
N GLN A 70 -0.90 -12.43 7.05
CA GLN A 70 0.13 -12.26 8.06
C GLN A 70 1.38 -13.07 7.68
N GLY A 71 2.56 -12.51 7.91
CA GLY A 71 3.84 -13.20 7.70
C GLY A 71 4.09 -14.35 8.68
N GLY A 72 5.23 -15.01 8.52
CA GLY A 72 5.61 -16.23 9.23
C GLY A 72 5.17 -17.50 8.50
N GLN A 73 4.68 -17.35 7.27
CA GLN A 73 4.15 -18.40 6.41
C GLN A 73 4.42 -18.05 4.94
N PHE A 74 4.41 -19.06 4.07
CA PHE A 74 4.55 -18.89 2.61
C PHE A 74 5.79 -18.08 2.17
N GLY A 75 6.87 -18.12 2.94
CA GLY A 75 8.10 -17.36 2.67
C GLY A 75 8.05 -15.87 3.02
N ILE A 76 6.98 -15.41 3.68
CA ILE A 76 6.86 -14.03 4.18
C ILE A 76 7.44 -13.96 5.58
N GLU A 77 8.30 -12.98 5.84
CA GLU A 77 8.94 -12.82 7.15
C GLU A 77 7.92 -12.50 8.27
N PRO A 78 8.04 -13.07 9.50
CA PRO A 78 7.03 -13.01 10.57
C PRO A 78 6.46 -11.63 10.95
N ARG A 79 7.20 -10.55 10.69
CA ARG A 79 6.76 -9.18 11.02
C ARG A 79 6.13 -8.44 9.85
N TYR A 80 6.21 -9.00 8.65
CA TYR A 80 5.64 -8.42 7.45
C TYR A 80 4.24 -8.99 7.21
N CYS A 81 3.49 -8.30 6.37
CA CYS A 81 2.20 -8.71 5.87
C CYS A 81 2.09 -8.37 4.38
N VAL A 82 1.22 -9.10 3.70
CA VAL A 82 0.80 -8.78 2.33
C VAL A 82 -0.64 -8.30 2.39
N LEU A 83 -0.89 -7.12 1.82
CA LEU A 83 -2.17 -6.44 1.82
C LEU A 83 -2.73 -6.51 0.40
N GLY A 84 -3.85 -7.19 0.19
CA GLY A 84 -4.61 -7.14 -1.06
C GLY A 84 -5.34 -5.80 -1.15
N LEU A 85 -5.35 -5.20 -2.35
CA LEU A 85 -5.84 -3.85 -2.60
C LEU A 85 -6.92 -3.83 -3.67
N ALA A 86 -7.95 -3.01 -3.46
CA ALA A 86 -8.95 -2.64 -4.46
C ALA A 86 -9.18 -1.13 -4.45
N ASP A 87 -9.88 -0.61 -5.47
CA ASP A 87 -10.32 0.78 -5.46
C ASP A 87 -11.34 1.03 -4.35
N VAL A 88 -11.33 2.25 -3.79
CA VAL A 88 -12.21 2.60 -2.65
C VAL A 88 -13.69 2.57 -3.06
N ASP A 89 -13.96 2.83 -4.34
CA ASP A 89 -15.32 2.87 -4.90
C ASP A 89 -15.76 1.53 -5.49
N GLU A 90 -14.87 0.52 -5.51
CA GLU A 90 -15.24 -0.85 -5.88
C GLU A 90 -16.01 -1.48 -4.70
N GLU A 91 -17.28 -1.80 -4.93
CA GLU A 91 -18.07 -2.64 -4.04
C GLU A 91 -17.35 -4.00 -3.92
N PRO A 92 -17.15 -4.55 -2.71
CA PRO A 92 -16.58 -5.87 -2.57
C PRO A 92 -17.45 -6.87 -3.33
N SER A 93 -16.85 -7.61 -4.26
CA SER A 93 -17.54 -8.70 -4.96
C SER A 93 -18.12 -9.67 -3.93
N PRO A 94 -19.39 -10.07 -4.05
CA PRO A 94 -20.08 -10.92 -3.08
C PRO A 94 -19.44 -12.31 -2.92
#